data_AF-A0A2N5CKP7-F1
#
_entry.id   AF-A0A2N5CKP7-F1
#
_cell.length_a   1.000
_cell.length_b   1.000
_cell.length_c   1.000
_cell.angle_alpha   90.00
_cell.angle_beta   90.00
_cell.angle_gamma   90.00
#
_symmetry.space_group_name_H-M   'P 1'
#
loop_
_entity.id
_entity.type
_entity.pdbx_description
1 polymer ?
#
loop_
_entity_poly.entity_id
_entity_poly.type
_entity_poly.pdbx_seq_one_letter_code
_entity_poly.pdbx_strand_id
1 'polypeptide(L)'
;MNEPDDQWSVTLQRGVASLDFKVTRDPTVGTPVMTGAIGDVRGARALVQAAALAAVEADRWVATGAGDVPIPRDLVLTRRDLANAKAAEPPGSATSPFTAGYAAVYRLELARLLWSAISDAPARRLEELARRIPS
;
A
#
# COMPACT_ATOMS: atom_id res chain seq x y z
N MET A 1 6.24 28.26 3.69
CA MET A 1 7.00 27.81 2.50
C MET A 1 6.93 26.31 2.56
N ASN A 2 6.27 25.63 1.63
CA ASN A 2 6.19 24.16 1.63
C ASN A 2 7.46 23.66 0.95
N GLU A 3 8.28 22.91 1.66
CA GLU A 3 9.51 22.36 1.11
C GLU A 3 9.17 21.29 0.06
N PRO A 4 10.03 21.04 -0.94
CA PRO A 4 9.84 19.96 -1.90
C PRO A 4 9.58 18.58 -1.26
N ASP A 5 10.01 18.36 -0.01
CA ASP A 5 9.76 17.14 0.75
C ASP A 5 8.30 17.06 1.27
N ASP A 6 7.68 18.20 1.61
CA ASP A 6 6.30 18.27 2.07
C ASP A 6 5.31 17.84 0.98
N GLN A 7 5.54 18.26 -0.27
CA GLN A 7 4.65 17.88 -1.38
C GLN A 7 4.71 16.36 -1.67
N TRP A 8 5.87 15.73 -1.52
CA TRP A 8 6.02 14.29 -1.75
C TRP A 8 5.41 13.50 -0.61
N SER A 9 5.60 13.94 0.63
CA SER A 9 4.92 13.37 1.79
C SER A 9 3.40 13.37 1.59
N VAL A 10 2.81 14.52 1.22
CA VAL A 10 1.37 14.63 0.95
C VAL A 10 0.93 13.75 -0.23
N THR A 11 1.71 13.70 -1.30
CA THR A 11 1.40 12.90 -2.50
C THR A 11 1.38 11.41 -2.17
N LEU A 12 2.42 10.92 -1.47
CA LEU A 12 2.53 9.53 -1.07
C LEU A 12 1.43 9.15 -0.07
N GLN A 13 1.16 10.00 0.93
CA GLN A 13 0.06 9.79 1.88
C GLN A 13 -1.30 9.65 1.18
N ARG A 14 -1.59 10.50 0.19
CA ARG A 14 -2.82 10.41 -0.61
C ARG A 14 -2.84 9.15 -1.49
N GLY A 15 -1.71 8.76 -2.06
CA GLY A 15 -1.55 7.53 -2.82
C GLY A 15 -1.88 6.30 -1.98
N VAL A 16 -1.20 6.11 -0.84
CA VAL A 16 -1.45 4.95 0.04
C VAL A 16 -2.85 4.98 0.67
N ALA A 17 -3.42 6.16 0.91
CA ALA A 17 -4.80 6.30 1.43
C ALA A 17 -5.85 5.73 0.45
N SER A 18 -5.55 5.69 -0.85
CA SER A 18 -6.44 5.11 -1.85
C SER A 18 -6.41 3.57 -1.88
N LEU A 19 -5.46 2.93 -1.20
CA LEU A 19 -5.39 1.47 -1.14
C LEU A 19 -6.53 0.92 -0.30
N ASP A 20 -7.21 -0.08 -0.83
CA ASP A 20 -8.05 -1.01 -0.10
C ASP A 20 -7.37 -2.39 -0.04
N PHE A 21 -7.40 -3.02 1.13
CA PHE A 21 -6.79 -4.33 1.32
C PHE A 21 -7.87 -5.38 1.45
N LYS A 22 -7.85 -6.36 0.55
CA LYS A 22 -8.83 -7.45 0.51
C LYS A 22 -8.14 -8.75 0.86
N VAL A 23 -8.83 -9.58 1.65
CA VAL A 23 -8.39 -10.95 1.93
C VAL A 23 -9.29 -11.90 1.16
N THR A 24 -8.68 -12.77 0.37
CA THR A 24 -9.35 -13.87 -0.30
C THR A 24 -8.92 -15.17 0.39
N ARG A 25 -9.90 -15.97 0.81
CA ARG A 25 -9.63 -17.35 1.24
C ARG A 25 -9.83 -18.24 0.02
N ASP A 26 -8.73 -18.76 -0.52
CA ASP A 26 -8.83 -19.87 -1.46
C ASP A 26 -9.13 -21.15 -0.66
N PRO A 27 -10.29 -21.80 -0.87
CA PRO A 27 -10.64 -23.03 -0.17
C PRO A 27 -9.66 -24.19 -0.44
N THR A 28 -8.84 -24.10 -1.48
CA THR A 28 -7.82 -25.12 -1.83
C THR A 28 -6.47 -24.90 -1.15
N VAL A 29 -6.13 -23.64 -0.82
CA VAL A 29 -4.83 -23.27 -0.22
C VAL A 29 -4.91 -23.15 1.30
N GLY A 30 -6.12 -22.96 1.86
CA GLY A 30 -6.38 -22.88 3.30
C GLY A 30 -5.82 -21.61 3.99
N THR A 31 -4.79 -20.99 3.42
CA THR A 31 -4.16 -19.77 3.92
C THR A 31 -4.78 -18.54 3.26
N PRO A 32 -5.23 -17.54 4.04
CA PRO A 32 -5.75 -16.30 3.49
C PRO A 32 -4.68 -15.53 2.72
N VAL A 33 -5.01 -15.10 1.51
CA VAL A 33 -4.15 -14.22 0.68
C VAL A 33 -4.69 -12.80 0.77
N MET A 34 -3.86 -11.86 1.19
CA MET A 34 -4.19 -10.43 1.16
C MET A 34 -3.62 -9.77 -0.09
N THR A 35 -4.41 -8.89 -0.72
CA THR A 35 -3.99 -8.06 -1.86
C THR A 35 -4.39 -6.61 -1.62
N GLY A 36 -3.45 -5.67 -1.84
CA GLY A 36 -3.77 -4.25 -2.01
C GLY A 36 -4.32 -3.95 -3.41
N ALA A 37 -5.42 -3.21 -3.47
CA ALA A 37 -5.99 -2.70 -4.71
C ALA A 37 -6.31 -1.21 -4.56
N ILE A 38 -6.35 -0.49 -5.67
CA ILE A 38 -6.69 0.94 -5.67
C ILE A 38 -8.22 1.06 -5.63
N GLY A 39 -8.72 1.96 -4.77
CA GLY A 39 -10.10 2.43 -4.82
C GLY A 39 -10.38 3.34 -6.02
N ASP A 40 -11.40 4.19 -5.95
CA ASP A 40 -11.67 5.14 -7.02
C ASP A 40 -10.72 6.35 -6.93
N VAL A 41 -9.81 6.46 -7.90
CA VAL A 41 -8.85 7.58 -8.02
C VAL A 41 -9.07 8.43 -9.27
N ARG A 42 -10.18 8.23 -10.00
CA ARG A 42 -10.42 8.90 -11.31
C ARG A 42 -10.50 10.42 -11.24
N GLY A 43 -10.79 11.00 -10.07
CA GLY A 43 -10.76 12.45 -9.83
C GLY A 43 -9.47 12.98 -9.21
N ALA A 44 -8.50 12.11 -8.90
CA ALA A 44 -7.26 12.53 -8.26
C ALA A 44 -6.28 13.14 -9.28
N ARG A 45 -5.37 14.01 -8.81
CA ARG A 45 -4.26 14.52 -9.63
C ARG A 45 -3.40 13.36 -10.14
N ALA A 46 -2.84 13.49 -11.35
CA ALA A 46 -2.03 12.45 -11.99
C ALA A 46 -0.92 11.89 -11.08
N LEU A 47 -0.21 12.75 -10.35
CA LEU A 47 0.82 12.31 -9.39
C LEU A 47 0.26 11.46 -8.24
N VAL A 48 -0.97 11.73 -7.77
CA VAL A 48 -1.62 10.93 -6.73
C VAL A 48 -2.07 9.58 -7.30
N GLN A 49 -2.53 9.54 -8.55
CA GLN A 49 -2.83 8.28 -9.23
C GLN A 49 -1.57 7.42 -9.40
N ALA A 50 -0.45 8.03 -9.82
CA ALA A 50 0.84 7.35 -9.89
C ALA A 50 1.28 6.83 -8.52
N ALA A 51 1.10 7.62 -7.46
CA ALA A 51 1.40 7.17 -6.09
C ALA A 51 0.50 6.03 -5.62
N ALA A 52 -0.77 6.00 -6.02
CA ALA A 52 -1.67 4.89 -5.73
C ALA A 52 -1.21 3.58 -6.40
N LEU A 53 -0.82 3.65 -7.69
CA LEU A 53 -0.27 2.51 -8.43
C LEU A 53 1.06 2.05 -7.83
N ALA A 54 1.97 2.97 -7.54
CA ALA A 54 3.23 2.64 -6.87
C ALA A 54 2.99 2.00 -5.50
N ALA A 55 1.95 2.40 -4.76
CA ALA A 55 1.60 1.80 -3.48
C ALA A 55 1.13 0.35 -3.59
N VAL A 56 0.44 -0.02 -4.69
CA VAL A 56 0.14 -1.43 -4.98
C VAL A 56 1.42 -2.23 -5.21
N GLU A 57 2.37 -1.68 -5.97
CA GLU A 57 3.66 -2.33 -6.19
C GLU A 57 4.45 -2.48 -4.88
N ALA A 58 4.42 -1.46 -4.01
CA ALA A 58 5.02 -1.55 -2.68
C ALA A 58 4.36 -2.65 -1.82
N ASP A 59 3.03 -2.80 -1.83
CA ASP A 59 2.37 -3.92 -1.15
C ASP A 59 2.83 -5.26 -1.71
N ARG A 60 2.99 -5.37 -3.04
CA ARG A 60 3.50 -6.58 -3.70
C ARG A 60 4.93 -6.90 -3.26
N TRP A 61 5.80 -5.91 -3.13
CA TRP A 61 7.14 -6.12 -2.59
C TRP A 61 7.10 -6.70 -1.19
N VAL A 62 6.30 -6.10 -0.30
CA VAL A 62 6.15 -6.60 1.08
C VAL A 62 5.56 -8.02 1.10
N ALA A 63 4.61 -8.32 0.21
CA ALA A 63 3.99 -9.63 0.09
C ALA A 63 4.96 -10.74 -0.35
N THR A 64 5.87 -10.40 -1.26
CA THR A 64 6.80 -11.36 -1.90
C THR A 64 8.18 -11.38 -1.26
N GLY A 65 8.52 -10.35 -0.46
CA GLY A 65 9.87 -10.13 0.06
C GLY A 65 10.87 -9.67 -1.01
N ALA A 66 10.40 -9.34 -2.23
CA ALA A 66 11.24 -8.93 -3.35
C ALA A 66 10.84 -7.53 -3.84
N GLY A 67 11.72 -6.55 -3.62
CA GLY A 67 11.52 -5.16 -4.04
C GLY A 67 12.82 -4.46 -4.38
N ASP A 68 12.71 -3.24 -4.92
CA ASP A 68 13.88 -2.47 -5.38
C ASP A 68 14.70 -1.89 -4.22
N VAL A 69 14.14 -1.90 -3.01
CA VAL A 69 14.78 -1.44 -1.76
C VAL A 69 14.62 -2.47 -0.65
N PRO A 70 15.49 -2.46 0.37
CA PRO A 70 15.33 -3.34 1.53
C PRO A 70 13.97 -3.15 2.22
N ILE A 71 13.26 -4.26 2.43
CA ILE A 71 11.95 -4.26 3.07
C ILE A 71 12.13 -4.47 4.58
N PRO A 72 11.70 -3.53 5.44
CA PRO A 72 11.79 -3.70 6.88
C PRO A 72 11.00 -4.92 7.37
N ARG A 73 11.58 -5.70 8.28
CA ARG A 73 10.89 -6.85 8.89
C ARG A 73 9.58 -6.45 9.56
N ASP A 74 9.58 -5.32 10.26
CA ASP A 74 8.39 -4.81 10.96
C ASP A 74 7.26 -4.45 10.00
N LEU A 75 7.58 -4.05 8.77
CA LEU A 75 6.59 -3.81 7.72
C LEU A 75 5.93 -5.13 7.27
N VAL A 76 6.73 -6.19 7.10
CA VAL A 76 6.21 -7.54 6.80
C VAL A 76 5.29 -8.03 7.93
N LEU A 77 5.67 -7.81 9.19
CA LEU A 77 4.84 -8.16 10.34
C LEU A 77 3.55 -7.34 10.40
N THR A 78 3.62 -6.04 10.15
CA THR A 78 2.45 -5.15 10.06
C THR A 78 1.46 -5.62 8.99
N ARG A 79 1.97 -6.01 7.81
CA ARG A 79 1.15 -6.60 6.74
C ARG A 79 0.46 -7.88 7.20
N ARG A 80 1.20 -8.76 7.88
CA ARG A 80 0.68 -10.04 8.40
C ARG A 80 -0.42 -9.81 9.43
N ASP A 81 -0.23 -8.86 10.34
CA ASP A 81 -1.21 -8.56 11.39
C ASP A 81 -2.50 -7.98 10.80
N LEU A 82 -2.38 -7.11 9.79
CA LEU A 82 -3.53 -6.63 9.02
C LEU A 82 -4.26 -7.77 8.30
N ALA A 83 -3.53 -8.67 7.65
CA ALA A 83 -4.12 -9.82 6.95
C ALA A 83 -4.88 -10.74 7.92
N ASN A 84 -4.30 -11.01 9.09
CA ASN A 84 -4.93 -11.80 10.15
C ASN A 84 -6.18 -11.11 10.71
N ALA A 85 -6.12 -9.81 10.98
CA ALA A 85 -7.26 -9.02 11.44
C ALA A 85 -8.42 -9.09 10.45
N LYS A 86 -8.14 -8.88 9.16
CA LYS A 86 -9.14 -9.00 8.08
C LYS A 86 -9.69 -10.41 7.94
N ALA A 87 -8.86 -11.44 8.05
CA ALA A 87 -9.30 -12.82 7.98
C ALA A 87 -10.20 -13.22 9.16
N ALA A 88 -10.08 -12.56 10.31
CA ALA A 88 -10.89 -12.80 11.49
C ALA A 88 -12.26 -12.09 11.47
N GLU A 89 -12.46 -11.13 10.54
CA GLU A 89 -13.75 -10.46 10.40
C GLU A 89 -14.83 -11.43 9.90
N PRO A 90 -16.02 -11.49 10.55
CA PRO A 90 -17.13 -12.28 10.04
C PRO A 90 -17.57 -11.84 8.64
N PRO A 91 -17.95 -12.78 7.74
CA PRO A 91 -18.48 -12.42 6.43
C PRO A 91 -19.69 -11.47 6.55
N GLY A 92 -19.66 -10.35 5.82
CA GLY A 92 -20.74 -9.37 5.81
C GLY A 92 -20.75 -8.41 7.01
N SER A 93 -19.81 -8.51 7.96
CA SER A 93 -19.68 -7.51 9.02
C SER A 93 -19.02 -6.22 8.50
N ALA A 94 -19.39 -5.08 9.08
CA ALA A 94 -18.62 -3.85 8.91
C ALA A 94 -17.18 -4.02 9.41
N THR A 95 -16.23 -3.33 8.79
CA THR A 95 -14.82 -3.35 9.20
C THR A 95 -14.67 -2.88 10.64
N SER A 96 -13.94 -3.66 11.44
CA SER A 96 -13.67 -3.35 12.84
C SER A 96 -12.74 -2.14 12.97
N PRO A 97 -12.90 -1.29 14.00
CA PRO A 97 -11.95 -0.20 14.30
C PRO A 97 -10.50 -0.68 14.47
N PHE A 98 -10.31 -1.91 14.97
CA PHE A 98 -8.97 -2.51 15.09
C PHE A 98 -8.36 -2.79 13.73
N THR A 99 -9.11 -3.41 12.82
CA THR A 99 -8.69 -3.65 11.42
C THR A 99 -8.40 -2.34 10.70
N ALA A 100 -9.22 -1.31 10.93
CA ALA A 100 -8.99 0.03 10.38
C ALA A 100 -7.68 0.64 10.91
N GLY A 101 -7.37 0.46 12.20
CA GLY A 101 -6.11 0.86 12.81
C GLY A 101 -4.89 0.18 12.17
N TYR A 102 -4.91 -1.15 12.02
CA TYR A 102 -3.84 -1.88 11.33
C TYR A 102 -3.67 -1.41 9.88
N ALA A 103 -4.76 -1.14 9.17
CA ALA A 103 -4.71 -0.65 7.80
C ALA A 103 -4.11 0.76 7.71
N ALA A 104 -4.40 1.64 8.69
CA ALA A 104 -3.81 2.98 8.75
C ALA A 104 -2.29 2.91 8.99
N VAL A 105 -1.85 2.10 9.96
CA VAL A 105 -0.42 1.90 10.24
C VAL A 105 0.29 1.34 9.01
N TYR A 106 -0.27 0.30 8.38
CA TYR A 106 0.33 -0.32 7.21
C TYR A 106 0.50 0.66 6.04
N ARG A 107 -0.51 1.50 5.76
CA ARG A 107 -0.41 2.54 4.73
C ARG A 107 0.71 3.55 5.01
N LEU A 108 0.88 3.97 6.27
CA LEU A 108 1.95 4.88 6.64
C LEU A 108 3.34 4.27 6.41
N GLU A 109 3.52 2.99 6.75
CA GLU A 109 4.78 2.30 6.49
C GLU A 109 5.02 2.08 4.99
N LEU A 110 3.98 1.80 4.19
CA LEU A 110 4.10 1.75 2.74
C LEU A 110 4.54 3.10 2.15
N ALA A 111 4.05 4.23 2.69
CA ALA A 111 4.49 5.55 2.25
C ALA A 111 5.99 5.79 2.54
N ARG A 112 6.49 5.30 3.69
CA ARG A 112 7.93 5.38 4.02
C ARG A 112 8.78 4.49 3.11
N LEU A 113 8.31 3.28 2.81
CA LEU A 113 8.97 2.38 1.86
C LEU A 113 9.01 2.98 0.45
N LEU A 114 7.93 3.62 0.02
CA LEU A 114 7.90 4.33 -1.26
C LEU A 114 8.87 5.50 -1.27
N TRP A 115 8.91 6.30 -0.20
CA TRP A 115 9.86 7.40 -0.12
C TRP A 115 11.31 6.93 -0.26
N SER A 116 11.70 5.86 0.45
CA SER A 116 13.05 5.31 0.32
C SER A 116 13.37 4.77 -1.08
N ALA A 117 12.35 4.34 -1.83
CA ALA A 117 12.49 3.88 -3.21
C ALA A 117 12.59 5.00 -4.25
N ILE A 118 12.06 6.20 -3.96
CA ILE A 118 11.96 7.27 -4.95
C ILE A 118 12.80 8.52 -4.65
N SER A 119 13.33 8.69 -3.43
CA SER A 119 13.85 9.98 -2.94
C SER A 119 14.96 10.61 -3.78
N ASP A 120 15.75 9.83 -4.52
CA ASP A 120 16.82 10.34 -5.39
C ASP A 120 16.31 10.93 -6.73
N ALA A 121 15.13 10.48 -7.20
CA ALA A 121 14.48 11.02 -8.39
C ALA A 121 12.94 10.84 -8.31
N PRO A 122 12.25 11.60 -7.41
CA PRO A 122 10.90 11.26 -6.97
C PRO A 122 9.87 11.10 -8.09
N ALA A 123 9.76 12.07 -8.99
CA ALA A 123 8.78 12.03 -10.07
C ALA A 123 9.03 10.85 -11.03
N ARG A 124 10.27 10.73 -11.53
CA ARG A 124 10.65 9.68 -12.48
C ARG A 124 10.46 8.28 -11.89
N ARG A 125 10.97 8.05 -10.68
CA ARG A 125 10.88 6.72 -10.04
C ARG A 125 9.43 6.36 -9.69
N LEU A 126 8.63 7.33 -9.25
CA LEU A 126 7.20 7.11 -8.99
C LEU A 126 6.46 6.65 -10.26
N GLU A 127 6.71 7.31 -11.40
CA GLU A 127 6.13 6.92 -12.70
C GLU A 127 6.62 5.56 -13.18
N GLU A 128 7.89 5.22 -12.95
CA GLU A 128 8.44 3.89 -13.24
C GLU A 128 7.76 2.79 -12.44
N LEU A 129 7.55 2.99 -11.14
CA LEU A 129 6.81 2.05 -10.29
C LEU A 129 5.35 1.93 -10.70
N ALA A 130 4.69 3.06 -10.97
CA ALA A 130 3.28 3.08 -11.38
C ALA A 130 3.02 2.27 -12.65
N ARG A 131 3.94 2.30 -13.62
CA ARG A 131 3.84 1.54 -14.89
C ARG A 131 3.97 0.03 -14.75
N ARG A 132 4.45 -0.48 -13.61
CA ARG A 132 4.55 -1.93 -13.35
C ARG A 132 3.21 -2.55 -12.99
N ILE A 133 2.24 -1.72 -12.59
CA ILE A 133 0.88 -2.16 -12.31
C ILE A 133 0.06 -2.08 -13.60
N PRO A 134 -0.44 -3.21 -14.10
CA PRO A 134 -1.30 -3.20 -15.28
C PRO A 134 -2.59 -2.43 -14.98
N SER A 135 -2.95 -1.52 -15.89
CA SER A 135 -4.19 -0.73 -15.89
C SER A 135 -5.40 -1.54 -16.26
#